data_AF-A0AAW2LF18-F1
#
_entry.id   AF-A0AAW2LF18-F1
#
_cell.length_a   1.000
_cell.length_b   1.000
_cell.length_c   1.000
_cell.angle_alpha   90.00
_cell.angle_beta   90.00
_cell.angle_gamma   90.00
#
_symmetry.space_group_name_H-M   'P 1'
#
loop_
_entity.id
_entity.type
_entity.pdbx_description
1 polymer ?
#
loop_
_entity_poly.entity_id
_entity_poly.type
_entity_poly.pdbx_seq_one_letter_code
_entity_poly.pdbx_strand_id
1 'polypeptide(L)'
;MADMDQTHSQIPPLTPTPSQLTGNSDPATPHSNTRDEATGGMDNSPKSNGVSAAKASNRKIQDLRSSESQCRRRSPRLVENAGGDSTAEQINSAKLNGFTEKSPPSKKRKSGKKVSFFIGDPIPEDEARRRWPWRYEGAKGLQNNRQSSKHEVDNDDDEELVLNIKSHYSQAEILKTVFDLGDCAYIKGPKGGSNYIGKILEFFETTDGEDYFRVQWFFRAEDTVIKDDGRSHDKKRLFYSTLMNDNLIDCIVSKVKVVQIAPNVNLKEKSIPPCDFYFDMKYSVDYSTFSTIITDDSSLTSLTSPPMMSTKKKDMTCKTGRNRTGDGASRNDVCGPELALLDMYSGCGGMSTGLCLGTKACGVDLVTRWAADIDKAACESLKLNHPETQIRNESAEDLLDLLKEWDCMCKRYGSHEGKELRRRIIGETDEQKRSKMDHKSSDEYEVEKLVDICYGDPTETGKRGLKFKVRWVGYGPSDDTWEPIESLRKCQDRIRDFVLKGMKAKILPRPGDVAVICGGPPCQGISGYNRFRNVDSPLDDERNRQIVIFMDIIDFLRPKFVLMENVIDILRFADGCLGRYAMSRLVRMHYQARLGIMAAGCYGLPQFRLRVFLWGAQPCEASILNPYVGTFDMSW
;
A
#
# COMPACT_ATOMS: atom_id res chain seq x y z
N MET A 1 -33.32 24.89 -53.86
CA MET A 1 -33.63 26.33 -54.00
C MET A 1 -32.88 27.02 -52.88
N ALA A 2 -31.79 27.76 -53.18
CA ALA A 2 -30.70 28.17 -52.26
C ALA A 2 -29.99 26.95 -51.63
N ASP A 3 -28.72 26.61 -51.89
CA ASP A 3 -27.52 27.34 -52.34
C ASP A 3 -27.02 28.43 -51.37
N MET A 4 -25.93 28.13 -50.66
CA MET A 4 -24.83 29.06 -50.39
C MET A 4 -23.52 28.29 -50.16
N ASP A 5 -22.56 28.58 -51.02
CA ASP A 5 -21.20 28.04 -51.05
C ASP A 5 -20.29 28.74 -50.02
N GLN A 6 -19.23 28.07 -49.55
CA GLN A 6 -17.88 28.66 -49.44
C GLN A 6 -16.75 27.67 -49.08
N THR A 7 -16.03 27.25 -50.13
CA THR A 7 -14.56 27.13 -50.20
C THR A 7 -13.79 26.35 -49.11
N HIS A 8 -13.41 25.11 -49.45
CA HIS A 8 -12.27 24.43 -48.84
C HIS A 8 -10.94 24.81 -49.53
N SER A 9 -9.92 25.17 -48.76
CA SER A 9 -8.52 25.18 -49.20
C SER A 9 -7.81 23.94 -48.63
N GLN A 10 -7.24 23.10 -49.49
CA GLN A 10 -6.34 22.02 -49.09
C GLN A 10 -4.89 22.45 -49.34
N ILE A 11 -4.01 22.21 -48.37
CA ILE A 11 -2.55 22.32 -48.52
C ILE A 11 -1.95 20.96 -48.11
N PRO A 12 -1.06 20.35 -48.92
CA PRO A 12 -0.58 18.99 -48.71
C PRO A 12 0.52 18.87 -47.64
N PRO A 13 0.76 17.67 -47.08
CA PRO A 13 1.78 17.46 -46.05
C PRO A 13 3.21 17.50 -46.60
N LEU A 14 4.12 18.11 -45.83
CA LEU A 14 5.56 18.14 -46.10
C LEU A 14 6.25 16.85 -45.64
N THR A 15 6.97 16.19 -46.54
CA THR A 15 7.90 15.09 -46.23
C THR A 15 9.32 15.62 -46.00
N PRO A 16 10.08 15.11 -45.01
CA PRO A 16 11.48 15.47 -44.81
C PRO A 16 12.40 14.74 -45.80
N THR A 17 13.32 15.48 -46.40
CA THR A 17 14.33 14.96 -47.35
C THR A 17 15.54 14.40 -46.60
N PRO A 18 16.08 13.21 -46.96
CA PRO A 18 17.34 12.73 -46.42
C PRO A 18 18.54 13.37 -47.14
N SER A 19 19.51 13.87 -46.38
CA SER A 19 20.77 14.42 -46.89
C SER A 19 21.72 13.30 -47.34
N GLN A 20 22.33 13.47 -48.53
CA GLN A 20 23.30 12.53 -49.09
C GLN A 20 24.62 12.53 -48.31
N LEU A 21 25.24 11.35 -48.17
CA LEU A 21 26.68 11.18 -47.99
C LEU A 21 27.21 10.26 -49.08
N THR A 22 28.35 10.65 -49.66
CA THR A 22 28.97 10.05 -50.84
C THR A 22 29.80 8.81 -50.48
N GLY A 23 29.84 7.82 -51.38
CA GLY A 23 30.55 6.55 -51.17
C GLY A 23 31.98 6.49 -51.75
N ASN A 24 32.43 5.24 -51.98
CA ASN A 24 33.76 4.76 -52.39
C ASN A 24 34.75 4.59 -51.20
N SER A 25 35.51 3.49 -51.08
CA SER A 25 35.68 2.32 -51.97
C SER A 25 36.33 1.12 -51.24
N ASP A 26 35.97 -0.11 -51.63
CA ASP A 26 36.76 -1.34 -51.35
C ASP A 26 38.15 -1.30 -52.03
N PRO A 27 39.12 -2.14 -51.63
CA PRO A 27 39.30 -3.38 -52.39
C PRO A 27 39.72 -4.65 -51.62
N ALA A 28 39.09 -5.76 -52.00
CA ALA A 28 39.64 -7.11 -52.24
C ALA A 28 40.76 -7.72 -51.35
N THR A 29 40.41 -8.85 -50.72
CA THR A 29 41.32 -9.97 -50.37
C THR A 29 41.97 -10.63 -51.60
N PRO A 30 43.11 -11.33 -51.44
CA PRO A 30 43.06 -12.79 -51.68
C PRO A 30 44.02 -13.69 -50.85
N HIS A 31 43.56 -14.92 -50.54
CA HIS A 31 44.31 -16.21 -50.36
C HIS A 31 45.45 -16.31 -49.28
N SER A 32 45.82 -17.49 -48.71
CA SER A 32 45.22 -18.84 -48.55
C SER A 32 46.06 -19.70 -47.56
N ASN A 33 45.46 -20.74 -46.95
CA ASN A 33 46.04 -21.98 -46.37
C ASN A 33 47.34 -21.91 -45.51
N THR A 34 47.38 -22.38 -44.26
CA THR A 34 47.48 -23.80 -43.82
C THR A 34 47.50 -23.82 -42.28
N ARG A 35 46.73 -24.66 -41.56
CA ARG A 35 46.94 -26.08 -41.16
C ARG A 35 48.00 -26.35 -40.07
N ASP A 36 47.54 -27.12 -39.08
CA ASP A 36 48.25 -28.08 -38.21
C ASP A 36 48.71 -27.71 -36.78
N GLU A 37 48.11 -28.48 -35.85
CA GLU A 37 48.61 -29.12 -34.62
C GLU A 37 49.19 -28.33 -33.44
N ALA A 38 48.57 -28.57 -32.26
CA ALA A 38 49.23 -28.52 -30.96
C ALA A 38 48.83 -29.76 -30.12
N THR A 39 49.84 -30.55 -29.75
CA THR A 39 49.86 -31.60 -28.71
C THR A 39 49.83 -30.97 -27.31
N GLY A 40 49.64 -31.64 -26.16
CA GLY A 40 49.35 -33.05 -25.85
C GLY A 40 49.87 -33.44 -24.44
N GLY A 41 49.06 -34.16 -23.63
CA GLY A 41 49.41 -34.71 -22.29
C GLY A 41 49.39 -33.69 -21.13
N MET A 42 49.28 -34.04 -19.84
CA MET A 42 48.99 -35.25 -19.03
C MET A 42 48.72 -34.70 -17.58
N ASP A 43 48.12 -35.34 -16.56
CA ASP A 43 48.09 -36.76 -16.19
C ASP A 43 47.04 -37.10 -15.09
N ASN A 44 46.66 -38.38 -15.02
CA ASN A 44 46.21 -39.24 -13.90
C ASN A 44 45.17 -38.88 -12.78
N SER A 45 44.40 -39.92 -12.44
CA SER A 45 43.28 -40.02 -11.46
C SER A 45 43.72 -40.61 -10.09
N PRO A 46 42.84 -40.77 -9.04
CA PRO A 46 41.91 -41.93 -8.99
C PRO A 46 40.62 -41.88 -8.09
N LYS A 47 39.60 -42.69 -8.48
CA LYS A 47 38.56 -43.37 -7.63
C LYS A 47 37.47 -42.51 -6.92
N SER A 48 36.21 -42.94 -6.70
CA SER A 48 35.53 -44.25 -6.88
C SER A 48 33.98 -44.15 -7.00
N ASN A 49 33.36 -45.11 -7.73
CA ASN A 49 32.04 -45.78 -7.56
C ASN A 49 30.76 -44.99 -7.14
N GLY A 50 29.56 -45.20 -7.69
CA GLY A 50 29.07 -46.13 -8.75
C GLY A 50 27.56 -46.47 -8.58
N VAL A 51 26.96 -47.22 -9.53
CA VAL A 51 25.60 -47.87 -9.48
C VAL A 51 24.40 -46.89 -9.71
N SER A 52 23.35 -47.14 -10.52
CA SER A 52 22.92 -48.25 -11.40
C SER A 52 22.10 -47.71 -12.60
N ALA A 53 22.06 -48.44 -13.73
CA ALA A 53 20.98 -48.35 -14.72
C ALA A 53 20.75 -49.72 -15.39
N ALA A 54 19.49 -50.12 -15.58
CA ALA A 54 19.11 -51.35 -16.27
C ALA A 54 17.98 -51.12 -17.29
N LYS A 55 18.06 -51.79 -18.44
CA LYS A 55 17.11 -51.72 -19.56
C LYS A 55 16.36 -53.04 -19.73
N ALA A 56 15.12 -52.97 -20.20
CA ALA A 56 14.43 -53.98 -21.00
C ALA A 56 13.18 -53.34 -21.64
N SER A 57 12.64 -53.68 -22.82
CA SER A 57 13.11 -54.18 -24.13
C SER A 57 11.84 -54.61 -24.89
N ASN A 58 11.71 -54.24 -26.17
CA ASN A 58 10.49 -54.35 -26.99
C ASN A 58 9.90 -55.77 -27.18
N ARG A 59 8.59 -55.83 -27.53
CA ARG A 59 8.05 -56.70 -28.60
C ARG A 59 6.87 -56.04 -29.35
N LYS A 60 6.81 -56.27 -30.67
CA LYS A 60 5.76 -55.80 -31.62
C LYS A 60 4.56 -56.75 -31.67
N ILE A 61 3.37 -56.23 -32.00
CA ILE A 61 2.37 -56.90 -32.87
C ILE A 61 1.70 -55.87 -33.80
N GLN A 62 1.35 -56.33 -35.00
CA GLN A 62 0.64 -55.66 -36.11
C GLN A 62 -0.48 -56.61 -36.58
N ASP A 63 -1.57 -56.22 -37.23
CA ASP A 63 -2.03 -54.93 -37.78
C ASP A 63 -3.59 -55.00 -37.94
N LEU A 64 -4.34 -53.89 -38.08
CA LEU A 64 -5.69 -53.91 -38.71
C LEU A 64 -6.25 -52.51 -39.03
N ARG A 65 -6.55 -52.27 -40.33
CA ARG A 65 -7.24 -51.08 -40.88
C ARG A 65 -8.76 -51.24 -40.71
N SER A 66 -9.56 -50.21 -40.41
CA SER A 66 -10.02 -49.13 -41.33
C SER A 66 -11.09 -48.34 -40.53
N SER A 67 -11.39 -47.06 -40.76
CA SER A 67 -11.89 -46.45 -42.01
C SER A 67 -11.76 -44.91 -41.97
N GLU A 68 -11.66 -44.29 -43.14
CA GLU A 68 -11.65 -42.83 -43.28
C GLU A 68 -13.08 -42.26 -43.41
N SER A 69 -13.32 -41.08 -42.85
CA SER A 69 -14.21 -40.10 -43.48
C SER A 69 -13.83 -38.67 -43.09
N GLN A 70 -13.80 -37.79 -44.08
CA GLN A 70 -13.37 -36.40 -43.94
C GLN A 70 -14.42 -35.57 -43.18
N CYS A 71 -14.00 -34.63 -42.33
CA CYS A 71 -14.88 -33.54 -41.90
C CYS A 71 -14.22 -32.17 -42.12
N ARG A 72 -14.93 -31.28 -42.81
CA ARG A 72 -14.45 -29.95 -43.22
C ARG A 72 -14.63 -28.94 -42.09
N ARG A 73 -13.61 -28.10 -41.88
CA ARG A 73 -13.69 -26.95 -40.96
C ARG A 73 -14.73 -25.92 -41.44
N ARG A 74 -15.74 -25.62 -40.61
CA ARG A 74 -16.44 -24.33 -40.51
C ARG A 74 -16.99 -24.16 -39.10
N SER A 75 -16.85 -22.96 -38.53
CA SER A 75 -17.29 -22.61 -37.17
C SER A 75 -18.81 -22.44 -37.06
N PRO A 76 -19.36 -22.58 -35.85
CA PRO A 76 -20.42 -21.70 -35.36
C PRO A 76 -19.97 -20.86 -34.15
N ARG A 77 -20.80 -19.87 -33.79
CA ARG A 77 -20.56 -18.83 -32.78
C ARG A 77 -20.91 -19.27 -31.35
N LEU A 78 -20.24 -18.62 -30.40
CA LEU A 78 -20.72 -18.08 -29.11
C LEU A 78 -22.02 -18.64 -28.52
N VAL A 79 -21.89 -19.19 -27.30
CA VAL A 79 -22.84 -18.94 -26.19
C VAL A 79 -21.99 -18.51 -24.99
N GLU A 80 -22.48 -17.53 -24.24
CA GLU A 80 -21.80 -16.92 -23.09
C GLU A 80 -21.75 -17.87 -21.89
N ASN A 81 -20.62 -17.88 -21.17
CA ASN A 81 -20.56 -18.07 -19.71
C ASN A 81 -19.11 -17.96 -19.22
N ALA A 82 -18.80 -16.88 -18.50
CA ALA A 82 -17.52 -16.68 -17.83
C ALA A 82 -17.73 -15.86 -16.54
N GLY A 83 -18.51 -16.41 -15.60
CA GLY A 83 -18.54 -15.92 -14.23
C GLY A 83 -17.20 -16.23 -13.55
N GLY A 84 -16.32 -15.23 -13.50
CA GLY A 84 -15.05 -15.31 -12.76
C GLY A 84 -15.28 -14.94 -11.30
N ASP A 85 -15.65 -15.93 -10.49
CA ASP A 85 -16.15 -15.68 -9.13
C ASP A 85 -15.06 -15.25 -8.13
N SER A 86 -15.48 -14.48 -7.14
CA SER A 86 -14.65 -13.76 -6.17
C SER A 86 -14.17 -14.66 -5.04
N THR A 87 -12.98 -15.24 -5.20
CA THR A 87 -12.33 -16.09 -4.19
C THR A 87 -11.80 -15.33 -2.95
N ALA A 88 -12.07 -14.03 -2.83
CA ALA A 88 -11.64 -13.19 -1.71
C ALA A 88 -12.75 -12.93 -0.67
N GLU A 89 -14.01 -12.84 -1.09
CA GLU A 89 -15.15 -12.65 -0.18
C GLU A 89 -15.41 -13.93 0.62
N GLN A 90 -15.50 -15.08 -0.06
CA GLN A 90 -15.77 -16.40 0.54
C GLN A 90 -14.83 -16.81 1.69
N ILE A 91 -13.58 -16.32 1.73
CA ILE A 91 -12.58 -16.73 2.74
C ILE A 91 -12.67 -15.87 4.01
N ASN A 92 -13.11 -14.61 3.90
CA ASN A 92 -13.31 -13.75 5.06
C ASN A 92 -14.74 -13.85 5.60
N SER A 93 -15.73 -14.06 4.74
CA SER A 93 -17.07 -14.49 5.17
C SER A 93 -16.94 -15.83 5.91
N ALA A 94 -16.27 -16.86 5.39
CA ALA A 94 -16.09 -18.15 6.07
C ALA A 94 -15.60 -18.14 7.55
N LYS A 95 -14.87 -17.10 8.01
CA LYS A 95 -14.50 -16.95 9.44
C LYS A 95 -15.66 -16.46 10.33
N LEU A 96 -16.66 -15.81 9.74
CA LEU A 96 -17.94 -15.37 10.33
C LEU A 96 -19.13 -16.26 9.89
N ASN A 97 -19.04 -17.01 8.78
CA ASN A 97 -20.08 -17.92 8.28
C ASN A 97 -20.01 -19.32 8.91
N GLY A 98 -19.24 -19.53 9.99
CA GLY A 98 -19.24 -20.76 10.78
C GLY A 98 -20.53 -21.00 11.60
N PHE A 99 -21.65 -20.43 11.17
CA PHE A 99 -22.85 -20.16 11.98
C PHE A 99 -24.09 -20.96 11.57
N THR A 100 -23.94 -22.21 11.11
CA THR A 100 -25.07 -23.14 10.91
C THR A 100 -24.78 -24.61 11.29
N GLU A 101 -24.28 -24.87 12.50
CA GLU A 101 -24.65 -26.14 13.15
C GLU A 101 -26.15 -26.05 13.51
N LYS A 102 -27.00 -26.76 12.74
CA LYS A 102 -28.45 -26.82 12.96
C LYS A 102 -28.76 -27.11 14.43
N SER A 103 -29.33 -26.12 15.12
CA SER A 103 -29.92 -26.30 16.45
C SER A 103 -30.82 -27.54 16.46
N PRO A 104 -30.61 -28.50 17.38
CA PRO A 104 -31.48 -29.68 17.44
C PRO A 104 -32.92 -29.24 17.74
N PRO A 105 -33.94 -29.91 17.18
CA PRO A 105 -35.33 -29.50 17.32
C PRO A 105 -35.71 -29.34 18.79
N SER A 106 -36.45 -28.27 19.08
CA SER A 106 -36.72 -27.72 20.41
C SER A 106 -37.26 -28.76 21.42
N LYS A 107 -36.34 -29.40 22.15
CA LYS A 107 -36.68 -30.15 23.35
C LYS A 107 -37.01 -29.15 24.45
N LYS A 108 -38.29 -29.10 24.86
CA LYS A 108 -38.80 -28.34 26.01
C LYS A 108 -37.79 -28.37 27.17
N ARG A 109 -37.10 -27.25 27.43
CA ARG A 109 -36.14 -27.15 28.55
C ARG A 109 -36.93 -27.29 29.86
N LYS A 110 -36.55 -28.26 30.69
CA LYS A 110 -36.98 -28.30 32.10
C LYS A 110 -36.47 -27.03 32.81
N SER A 111 -37.19 -26.58 33.83
CA SER A 111 -36.94 -25.34 34.58
C SER A 111 -35.59 -25.30 35.31
N GLY A 112 -34.53 -24.94 34.58
CA GLY A 112 -33.33 -24.33 35.17
C GLY A 112 -33.56 -22.83 35.38
N LYS A 113 -32.94 -22.23 36.40
CA LYS A 113 -32.96 -20.77 36.59
C LYS A 113 -32.42 -20.09 35.33
N LYS A 114 -33.15 -19.12 34.75
CA LYS A 114 -32.62 -18.20 33.72
C LYS A 114 -31.44 -17.46 34.36
N VAL A 115 -30.26 -17.54 33.74
CA VAL A 115 -29.01 -16.92 34.24
C VAL A 115 -28.79 -15.52 33.64
N SER A 116 -29.61 -15.20 32.63
CA SER A 116 -29.63 -13.97 31.86
C SER A 116 -31.07 -13.47 31.79
N PHE A 117 -31.32 -12.17 31.96
CA PHE A 117 -32.64 -11.54 31.83
C PHE A 117 -32.53 -10.02 31.61
N PHE A 118 -33.53 -9.44 30.94
CA PHE A 118 -33.64 -7.97 30.81
C PHE A 118 -34.01 -7.30 32.14
N ILE A 119 -33.54 -6.06 32.34
CA ILE A 119 -33.78 -5.28 33.55
C ILE A 119 -34.68 -4.08 33.22
N GLY A 120 -35.63 -3.80 34.11
CA GLY A 120 -36.52 -2.65 34.01
C GLY A 120 -37.73 -2.88 33.10
N ASP A 121 -38.53 -1.83 32.95
CA ASP A 121 -39.67 -1.83 32.03
C ASP A 121 -39.20 -1.78 30.57
N PRO A 122 -39.96 -2.36 29.62
CA PRO A 122 -39.72 -2.18 28.19
C PRO A 122 -39.59 -0.72 27.79
N ILE A 123 -38.68 -0.43 26.85
CA ILE A 123 -38.62 0.88 26.19
C ILE A 123 -39.97 1.13 25.50
N PRO A 124 -40.61 2.31 25.72
CA PRO A 124 -41.89 2.64 25.11
C PRO A 124 -41.90 2.44 23.60
N GLU A 125 -43.00 1.90 23.06
CA GLU A 125 -43.07 1.46 21.66
C GLU A 125 -42.82 2.62 20.66
N ASP A 126 -43.26 3.83 20.99
CA ASP A 126 -43.00 5.04 20.22
C ASP A 126 -41.52 5.45 20.24
N GLU A 127 -40.85 5.34 21.38
CA GLU A 127 -39.40 5.55 21.46
C GLU A 127 -38.65 4.45 20.68
N ALA A 128 -39.01 3.18 20.85
CA ALA A 128 -38.35 2.06 20.19
C ALA A 128 -38.52 2.14 18.66
N ARG A 129 -39.72 2.44 18.16
CA ARG A 129 -39.98 2.72 16.73
C ARG A 129 -39.17 3.91 16.22
N ARG A 130 -38.97 4.93 17.05
CA ARG A 130 -38.15 6.11 16.70
C ARG A 130 -36.65 5.81 16.68
N ARG A 131 -36.14 4.93 17.53
CA ARG A 131 -34.71 4.55 17.59
C ARG A 131 -34.34 3.49 16.55
N TRP A 132 -35.22 2.53 16.28
CA TRP A 132 -34.98 1.38 15.41
C TRP A 132 -36.12 1.19 14.38
N PRO A 133 -36.45 2.21 13.56
CA PRO A 133 -37.63 2.18 12.68
C PRO A 133 -37.67 0.96 11.76
N TRP A 134 -36.51 0.55 11.23
CA TRP A 134 -36.34 -0.61 10.36
C TRP A 134 -36.80 -1.94 10.98
N ARG A 135 -36.74 -2.11 12.31
CA ARG A 135 -37.29 -3.28 13.03
C ARG A 135 -38.82 -3.37 12.94
N TYR A 136 -39.48 -2.22 12.80
CA TYR A 136 -40.92 -2.07 13.01
C TYR A 136 -41.70 -1.70 11.75
N GLU A 137 -41.03 -1.18 10.73
CA GLU A 137 -41.63 -0.79 9.43
C GLU A 137 -41.72 -1.97 8.45
N GLY A 138 -40.81 -2.96 8.55
CA GLY A 138 -40.71 -4.09 7.61
C GLY A 138 -41.80 -5.16 7.70
N ALA A 139 -42.53 -5.25 8.82
CA ALA A 139 -43.43 -6.37 9.13
C ALA A 139 -44.66 -6.51 8.18
N LYS A 140 -44.92 -5.56 7.28
CA LYS A 140 -46.04 -5.59 6.32
C LYS A 140 -45.61 -5.81 4.85
N GLY A 141 -44.32 -5.77 4.53
CA GLY A 141 -43.83 -5.88 3.14
C GLY A 141 -43.39 -7.30 2.73
N LEU A 142 -42.78 -8.05 3.65
CA LEU A 142 -42.06 -9.29 3.34
C LEU A 142 -42.89 -10.58 3.42
N GLN A 143 -44.12 -10.53 3.95
CA GLN A 143 -44.96 -11.74 4.06
C GLN A 143 -45.62 -12.17 2.74
N ASN A 144 -45.84 -11.27 1.79
CA ASN A 144 -46.58 -11.58 0.56
C ASN A 144 -45.79 -12.35 -0.52
N ASN A 145 -44.46 -12.43 -0.45
CA ASN A 145 -43.66 -13.20 -1.41
C ASN A 145 -43.33 -14.65 -0.97
N ARG A 146 -43.68 -15.06 0.26
CA ARG A 146 -43.36 -16.40 0.79
C ARG A 146 -44.20 -17.56 0.19
N GLN A 147 -45.00 -17.33 -0.85
CA GLN A 147 -45.76 -18.37 -1.55
C GLN A 147 -45.37 -18.61 -3.02
N SER A 148 -44.38 -17.91 -3.58
CA SER A 148 -44.05 -18.04 -5.02
C SER A 148 -42.55 -18.01 -5.37
N SER A 149 -41.72 -18.77 -4.65
CA SER A 149 -40.44 -19.27 -5.20
C SER A 149 -39.92 -20.49 -4.42
N LYS A 150 -40.32 -21.69 -4.85
CA LYS A 150 -39.54 -22.90 -4.59
C LYS A 150 -38.52 -23.06 -5.72
N HIS A 151 -37.41 -22.33 -5.61
CA HIS A 151 -36.21 -22.61 -6.38
C HIS A 151 -35.03 -22.54 -5.43
N GLU A 152 -34.38 -23.70 -5.24
CA GLU A 152 -33.16 -23.85 -4.46
C GLU A 152 -32.02 -23.20 -5.25
N VAL A 153 -31.52 -22.08 -4.73
CA VAL A 153 -30.22 -21.49 -5.07
C VAL A 153 -29.55 -21.22 -3.74
N ASP A 154 -28.55 -22.01 -3.39
CA ASP A 154 -27.77 -21.85 -2.16
C ASP A 154 -26.90 -20.58 -2.27
N ASN A 155 -27.41 -19.47 -1.76
CA ASN A 155 -26.62 -18.28 -1.39
C ASN A 155 -26.63 -18.18 0.14
N ASP A 156 -25.55 -18.62 0.78
CA ASP A 156 -25.41 -18.75 2.25
C ASP A 156 -25.09 -17.42 2.98
N ASP A 157 -25.03 -16.28 2.27
CA ASP A 157 -24.44 -15.02 2.78
C ASP A 157 -25.45 -13.98 3.35
N ASP A 158 -26.77 -14.22 3.32
CA ASP A 158 -27.77 -13.33 3.93
C ASP A 158 -28.10 -13.73 5.39
N GLU A 159 -27.35 -13.18 6.35
CA GLU A 159 -27.59 -13.40 7.79
C GLU A 159 -28.98 -12.90 8.23
N GLU A 160 -29.86 -13.82 8.68
CA GLU A 160 -31.28 -13.54 8.92
C GLU A 160 -31.52 -12.56 10.10
N LEU A 161 -31.82 -11.30 9.78
CA LEU A 161 -32.18 -10.27 10.75
C LEU A 161 -33.43 -10.67 11.56
N VAL A 162 -33.38 -10.51 12.88
CA VAL A 162 -34.49 -10.89 13.77
C VAL A 162 -35.57 -9.79 13.76
N LEU A 163 -36.62 -9.96 12.97
CA LEU A 163 -37.67 -8.94 12.75
C LEU A 163 -38.94 -9.16 13.59
N ASN A 164 -39.11 -10.30 14.26
CA ASN A 164 -40.27 -10.62 15.09
C ASN A 164 -40.17 -10.01 16.50
N ILE A 165 -39.97 -8.70 16.59
CA ILE A 165 -39.76 -7.98 17.85
C ILE A 165 -41.05 -7.85 18.65
N LYS A 166 -41.00 -8.19 19.95
CA LYS A 166 -42.05 -7.90 20.94
C LYS A 166 -41.77 -6.61 21.71
N SER A 167 -40.54 -6.40 22.17
CA SER A 167 -40.16 -5.26 23.02
C SER A 167 -38.65 -5.04 23.02
N HIS A 168 -38.21 -3.77 23.16
CA HIS A 168 -36.81 -3.42 23.41
C HIS A 168 -36.58 -3.08 24.89
N TYR A 169 -35.34 -3.24 25.35
CA TYR A 169 -34.92 -2.95 26.73
C TYR A 169 -33.64 -2.11 26.72
N SER A 170 -33.36 -1.41 27.82
CA SER A 170 -32.17 -0.56 27.98
C SER A 170 -31.00 -1.29 28.68
N GLN A 171 -31.31 -2.36 29.42
CA GLN A 171 -30.35 -3.07 30.27
C GLN A 171 -30.63 -4.58 30.32
N ALA A 172 -29.58 -5.35 30.60
CA ALA A 172 -29.67 -6.78 30.91
C ALA A 172 -28.72 -7.18 32.04
N GLU A 173 -29.13 -8.15 32.86
CA GLU A 173 -28.24 -8.86 33.79
C GLU A 173 -27.80 -10.17 33.13
N ILE A 174 -26.49 -10.36 32.99
CA ILE A 174 -25.89 -11.62 32.56
C ILE A 174 -24.85 -12.02 33.61
N LEU A 175 -24.98 -13.22 34.18
CA LEU A 175 -24.04 -13.74 35.20
C LEU A 175 -23.82 -12.78 36.39
N LYS A 176 -24.88 -12.09 36.84
CA LYS A 176 -24.85 -11.02 37.88
C LYS A 176 -24.09 -9.74 37.51
N THR A 177 -23.78 -9.54 36.24
CA THR A 177 -23.20 -8.29 35.73
C THR A 177 -24.26 -7.56 34.91
N VAL A 178 -24.44 -6.26 35.19
CA VAL A 178 -25.35 -5.41 34.42
C VAL A 178 -24.65 -4.83 33.20
N PHE A 179 -25.32 -4.93 32.06
CA PHE A 179 -24.92 -4.37 30.77
C PHE A 179 -25.96 -3.34 30.32
N ASP A 180 -25.45 -2.20 29.87
CA ASP A 180 -26.18 -1.05 29.34
C ASP A 180 -26.01 -0.99 27.81
N LEU A 181 -26.94 -0.33 27.11
CA LEU A 181 -26.73 0.01 25.70
C LEU A 181 -25.49 0.90 25.53
N GLY A 182 -24.60 0.52 24.62
CA GLY A 182 -23.32 1.19 24.36
C GLY A 182 -22.12 0.58 25.08
N ASP A 183 -22.32 -0.36 26.01
CA ASP A 183 -21.23 -1.13 26.62
C ASP A 183 -20.51 -2.01 25.59
N CYS A 184 -19.23 -2.28 25.86
CA CYS A 184 -18.47 -3.27 25.13
C CYS A 184 -18.36 -4.57 25.94
N ALA A 185 -18.46 -5.71 25.27
CA ALA A 185 -18.42 -7.02 25.88
C ALA A 185 -17.49 -7.97 25.11
N TYR A 186 -17.01 -9.01 25.80
CA TYR A 186 -16.66 -10.27 25.18
C TYR A 186 -17.94 -11.01 24.79
N ILE A 187 -18.05 -11.41 23.53
CA ILE A 187 -19.11 -12.28 23.01
C ILE A 187 -18.48 -13.64 22.68
N LYS A 188 -19.22 -14.70 22.97
CA LYS A 188 -18.75 -16.08 22.85
C LYS A 188 -18.37 -16.40 21.40
N GLY A 189 -17.13 -16.85 21.22
CA GLY A 189 -16.61 -17.31 19.93
C GLY A 189 -17.05 -18.73 19.55
N PRO A 190 -16.62 -19.22 18.36
CA PRO A 190 -16.80 -20.61 17.97
C PRO A 190 -16.13 -21.56 18.97
N LYS A 191 -16.58 -22.82 19.00
CA LYS A 191 -16.07 -23.84 19.95
C LYS A 191 -14.55 -24.01 19.81
N GLY A 192 -13.80 -23.63 20.85
CA GLY A 192 -12.33 -23.68 20.86
C GLY A 192 -11.62 -22.46 20.25
N GLY A 193 -12.36 -21.47 19.76
CA GLY A 193 -11.84 -20.19 19.28
C GLY A 193 -11.75 -19.11 20.37
N SER A 194 -11.23 -17.94 19.98
CA SER A 194 -11.21 -16.75 20.84
C SER A 194 -12.60 -16.12 20.94
N ASN A 195 -12.90 -15.48 22.08
CA ASN A 195 -14.09 -14.63 22.19
C ASN A 195 -13.94 -13.38 21.32
N TYR A 196 -15.02 -13.04 20.62
CA TYR A 196 -15.18 -11.79 19.88
C TYR A 196 -15.32 -10.60 20.85
N ILE A 197 -15.10 -9.39 20.34
CA ILE A 197 -15.33 -8.14 21.07
C ILE A 197 -16.34 -7.31 20.27
N GLY A 198 -17.35 -6.77 20.96
CA GLY A 198 -18.36 -5.97 20.30
C GLY A 198 -19.04 -4.98 21.24
N LYS A 199 -19.60 -3.92 20.65
CA LYS A 199 -20.40 -2.90 21.33
C LYS A 199 -21.88 -3.25 21.23
N ILE A 200 -22.57 -3.32 22.37
CA ILE A 200 -23.99 -3.62 22.45
C ILE A 200 -24.78 -2.39 21.97
N LEU A 201 -25.69 -2.57 21.02
CA LEU A 201 -26.50 -1.50 20.42
C LEU A 201 -27.99 -1.62 20.75
N GLU A 202 -28.49 -2.84 20.89
CA GLU A 202 -29.91 -3.13 21.16
C GLU A 202 -30.02 -4.30 22.13
N PHE A 203 -31.03 -4.28 22.99
CA PHE A 203 -31.54 -5.43 23.73
C PHE A 203 -33.02 -5.58 23.38
N PHE A 204 -33.46 -6.79 23.01
CA PHE A 204 -34.85 -7.02 22.60
C PHE A 204 -35.34 -8.44 22.84
N GLU A 205 -36.63 -8.57 23.15
CA GLU A 205 -37.35 -9.83 23.25
C GLU A 205 -38.16 -10.05 21.96
N THR A 206 -38.18 -11.27 21.44
CA THR A 206 -39.00 -11.65 20.28
C THR A 206 -40.43 -11.99 20.67
N THR A 207 -41.35 -12.07 19.70
CA THR A 207 -42.72 -12.59 19.90
C THR A 207 -42.76 -14.03 20.40
N ASP A 208 -41.67 -14.78 20.19
CA ASP A 208 -41.53 -16.18 20.58
C ASP A 208 -40.99 -16.34 22.01
N GLY A 209 -40.63 -15.23 22.68
CA GLY A 209 -40.13 -15.20 24.07
C GLY A 209 -38.63 -15.48 24.20
N GLU A 210 -37.86 -15.32 23.12
CA GLU A 210 -36.41 -15.46 23.12
C GLU A 210 -35.74 -14.08 23.29
N ASP A 211 -34.67 -14.03 24.08
CA ASP A 211 -33.96 -12.80 24.45
C ASP A 211 -32.73 -12.61 23.56
N TYR A 212 -32.67 -11.49 22.85
CA TYR A 212 -31.60 -11.13 21.90
C TYR A 212 -30.94 -9.79 22.22
N PHE A 213 -29.77 -9.59 21.64
CA PHE A 213 -29.09 -8.30 21.57
C PHE A 213 -28.51 -8.07 20.17
N ARG A 214 -28.43 -6.82 19.74
CA ARG A 214 -27.67 -6.43 18.54
C ARG A 214 -26.30 -5.91 18.95
N VAL A 215 -25.27 -6.34 18.23
CA VAL A 215 -23.88 -5.99 18.51
C VAL A 215 -23.19 -5.44 17.27
N GLN A 216 -22.29 -4.47 17.46
CA GLN A 216 -21.36 -3.96 16.46
C GLN A 216 -19.95 -4.51 16.74
N TRP A 217 -19.27 -5.05 15.74
CA TRP A 217 -18.04 -5.82 15.95
C TRP A 217 -16.75 -5.00 15.91
N PHE A 218 -15.83 -5.33 16.82
CA PHE A 218 -14.44 -4.94 16.72
C PHE A 218 -13.59 -6.09 16.19
N PHE A 219 -12.72 -5.77 15.22
CA PHE A 219 -11.75 -6.71 14.67
C PHE A 219 -10.43 -6.57 15.41
N ARG A 220 -9.79 -7.69 15.77
CA ARG A 220 -8.35 -7.74 16.02
C ARG A 220 -7.59 -7.75 14.70
N ALA A 221 -6.27 -7.56 14.73
CA ALA A 221 -5.45 -7.68 13.52
C ALA A 221 -5.63 -9.06 12.84
N GLU A 222 -5.74 -10.15 13.61
CA GLU A 222 -5.88 -11.52 13.10
C GLU A 222 -7.24 -11.84 12.48
N ASP A 223 -8.25 -11.02 12.79
CA ASP A 223 -9.62 -11.15 12.27
C ASP A 223 -9.77 -10.50 10.88
N THR A 224 -8.85 -9.59 10.52
CA THR A 224 -8.82 -8.90 9.22
C THR A 224 -8.10 -9.73 8.15
N VAL A 225 -8.00 -9.18 6.93
CA VAL A 225 -7.18 -9.75 5.82
C VAL A 225 -5.73 -10.06 6.23
N ILE A 226 -5.19 -9.38 7.25
CA ILE A 226 -3.83 -9.55 7.77
C ILE A 226 -3.59 -10.96 8.31
N LYS A 227 -4.60 -11.62 8.90
CA LYS A 227 -4.51 -12.96 9.51
C LYS A 227 -3.26 -13.11 10.40
N ASP A 228 -2.42 -14.12 10.17
CA ASP A 228 -1.31 -14.48 11.05
C ASP A 228 -0.20 -13.42 11.19
N ASP A 229 -0.02 -12.52 10.21
CA ASP A 229 0.89 -11.37 10.34
C ASP A 229 0.47 -10.42 11.47
N GLY A 230 -0.80 -10.51 11.90
CA GLY A 230 -1.41 -9.78 13.02
C GLY A 230 -0.77 -10.12 14.36
N ARG A 231 -0.06 -11.26 14.46
CA ARG A 231 0.64 -11.68 15.69
C ARG A 231 1.68 -10.66 16.17
N SER A 232 2.19 -9.83 15.26
CA SER A 232 3.18 -8.77 15.51
C SER A 232 2.58 -7.42 15.95
N HIS A 233 1.25 -7.28 15.98
CA HIS A 233 0.56 -6.05 16.37
C HIS A 233 0.31 -6.00 17.89
N ASP A 234 0.03 -4.81 18.43
CA ASP A 234 -0.43 -4.68 19.81
C ASP A 234 -1.77 -5.40 19.97
N LYS A 235 -1.81 -6.39 20.87
CA LYS A 235 -2.98 -7.22 21.18
C LYS A 235 -4.13 -6.44 21.81
N LYS A 236 -3.87 -5.23 22.33
CA LYS A 236 -4.88 -4.29 22.81
C LYS A 236 -5.50 -3.44 21.71
N ARG A 237 -4.88 -3.34 20.54
CA ARG A 237 -5.39 -2.55 19.41
C ARG A 237 -6.50 -3.33 18.69
N LEU A 238 -7.62 -2.67 18.51
CA LEU A 238 -8.77 -3.13 17.75
C LEU A 238 -9.07 -2.17 16.60
N PHE A 239 -9.86 -2.64 15.64
CA PHE A 239 -10.41 -1.86 14.54
C PHE A 239 -11.93 -1.87 14.63
N TYR A 240 -12.55 -0.70 14.62
CA TYR A 240 -14.01 -0.57 14.62
C TYR A 240 -14.57 -1.06 13.27
N SER A 241 -15.62 -1.88 13.26
CA SER A 241 -16.33 -2.23 12.01
C SER A 241 -17.76 -1.71 11.98
N THR A 242 -18.30 -1.53 10.78
CA THR A 242 -19.74 -1.27 10.56
C THR A 242 -20.58 -2.55 10.54
N LEU A 243 -19.96 -3.74 10.59
CA LEU A 243 -20.67 -5.01 10.67
C LEU A 243 -21.41 -5.15 12.00
N MET A 244 -22.65 -5.63 11.94
CA MET A 244 -23.55 -5.77 13.07
C MET A 244 -24.42 -7.02 12.96
N ASN A 245 -24.58 -7.75 14.06
CA ASN A 245 -25.35 -9.00 14.10
C ASN A 245 -26.31 -9.04 15.29
N ASP A 246 -27.38 -9.81 15.15
CA ASP A 246 -28.30 -10.15 16.23
C ASP A 246 -27.87 -11.49 16.85
N ASN A 247 -27.80 -11.56 18.18
CA ASN A 247 -27.32 -12.72 18.91
C ASN A 247 -28.21 -13.00 20.13
N LEU A 248 -28.33 -14.26 20.54
CA LEU A 248 -28.99 -14.63 21.80
C LEU A 248 -28.23 -14.03 23.00
N ILE A 249 -28.95 -13.54 24.01
CA ILE A 249 -28.36 -12.85 25.17
C ILE A 249 -27.32 -13.71 25.93
N ASP A 250 -27.51 -15.04 25.94
CA ASP A 250 -26.61 -16.03 26.53
C ASP A 250 -25.22 -16.11 25.83
N CYS A 251 -25.01 -15.41 24.72
CA CYS A 251 -23.71 -15.28 24.07
C CYS A 251 -22.80 -14.22 24.71
N ILE A 252 -23.33 -13.32 25.56
CA ILE A 252 -22.53 -12.33 26.30
C ILE A 252 -21.73 -13.04 27.40
N VAL A 253 -20.42 -12.79 27.46
CA VAL A 253 -19.50 -13.47 28.40
C VAL A 253 -19.11 -12.57 29.56
N SER A 254 -18.62 -11.35 29.28
CA SER A 254 -18.14 -10.39 30.30
C SER A 254 -17.96 -9.00 29.71
N LYS A 255 -17.97 -7.98 30.57
CA LYS A 255 -17.79 -6.56 30.21
C LYS A 255 -16.31 -6.26 29.91
N VAL A 256 -16.02 -5.44 28.91
CA VAL A 256 -14.66 -4.97 28.57
C VAL A 256 -14.61 -3.48 28.33
N LYS A 257 -13.53 -2.82 28.75
CA LYS A 257 -13.30 -1.40 28.53
C LYS A 257 -12.53 -1.15 27.24
N VAL A 258 -13.27 -0.77 26.19
CA VAL A 258 -12.72 -0.33 24.89
C VAL A 258 -12.69 1.20 24.84
N VAL A 259 -11.56 1.80 24.46
CA VAL A 259 -11.38 3.26 24.39
C VAL A 259 -11.01 3.71 22.98
N GLN A 260 -11.73 4.69 22.43
CA GLN A 260 -11.29 5.38 21.21
C GLN A 260 -10.14 6.34 21.54
N ILE A 261 -9.08 6.33 20.73
CA ILE A 261 -7.95 7.26 20.85
C ILE A 261 -7.77 8.09 19.58
N ALA A 262 -7.14 9.26 19.72
CA ALA A 262 -6.77 10.09 18.58
C ALA A 262 -5.72 9.37 17.70
N PRO A 263 -5.92 9.29 16.38
CA PRO A 263 -4.94 8.69 15.46
C PRO A 263 -3.63 9.48 15.42
N ASN A 264 -2.48 8.80 15.53
CA ASN A 264 -1.17 9.45 15.48
C ASN A 264 -0.08 8.46 15.01
N VAL A 265 0.68 8.85 13.98
CA VAL A 265 1.79 8.07 13.35
C VAL A 265 2.87 7.67 14.37
N ASN A 266 3.01 8.46 15.43
CA ASN A 266 4.00 8.33 16.50
C ASN A 266 3.33 8.04 17.86
N LEU A 267 2.26 7.24 17.87
CA LEU A 267 1.64 6.75 19.10
C LEU A 267 2.69 6.10 20.00
N LYS A 268 2.79 6.60 21.24
CA LYS A 268 3.64 6.03 22.30
C LYS A 268 2.72 5.40 23.33
N GLU A 269 3.07 4.23 23.86
CA GLU A 269 2.24 3.51 24.86
C GLU A 269 1.75 4.40 26.01
N LYS A 270 2.57 5.38 26.43
CA LYS A 270 2.25 6.35 27.49
C LYS A 270 1.08 7.30 27.19
N SER A 271 0.58 7.37 25.96
CA SER A 271 -0.60 8.18 25.60
C SER A 271 -1.91 7.39 25.58
N ILE A 272 -1.89 6.09 25.90
CA ILE A 272 -3.09 5.24 25.91
C ILE A 272 -3.72 5.26 27.32
N PRO A 273 -5.00 5.68 27.48
CA PRO A 273 -5.67 5.64 28.78
C PRO A 273 -5.81 4.21 29.33
N PRO A 274 -5.98 4.00 30.66
CA PRO A 274 -6.17 2.67 31.22
C PRO A 274 -7.42 1.97 30.64
N CYS A 275 -7.20 0.94 29.84
CA CYS A 275 -8.22 0.17 29.12
C CYS A 275 -7.78 -1.29 28.91
N ASP A 276 -8.76 -2.15 28.63
CA ASP A 276 -8.52 -3.51 28.16
C ASP A 276 -8.08 -3.47 26.69
N PHE A 277 -8.81 -2.69 25.89
CA PHE A 277 -8.57 -2.51 24.45
C PHE A 277 -8.73 -1.04 24.04
N TYR A 278 -8.14 -0.67 22.89
CA TYR A 278 -8.30 0.65 22.29
C TYR A 278 -8.44 0.55 20.76
N PHE A 279 -8.96 1.60 20.13
CA PHE A 279 -8.99 1.72 18.67
C PHE A 279 -8.76 3.16 18.21
N ASP A 280 -8.03 3.31 17.10
CA ASP A 280 -7.74 4.56 16.40
C ASP A 280 -8.33 4.58 14.98
N MET A 281 -8.71 3.41 14.45
CA MET A 281 -9.14 3.22 13.06
C MET A 281 -10.40 2.34 12.96
N LYS A 282 -11.10 2.47 11.83
CA LYS A 282 -12.11 1.52 11.38
C LYS A 282 -11.53 0.56 10.33
N TYR A 283 -12.06 -0.66 10.28
CA TYR A 283 -11.80 -1.66 9.24
C TYR A 283 -13.08 -1.96 8.45
N SER A 284 -12.97 -1.92 7.12
CA SER A 284 -13.98 -2.44 6.18
C SER A 284 -13.42 -3.60 5.38
N VAL A 285 -14.26 -4.60 5.11
CA VAL A 285 -13.91 -5.73 4.23
C VAL A 285 -13.63 -5.22 2.81
N ASP A 286 -14.44 -4.27 2.33
CA ASP A 286 -14.28 -3.60 1.03
C ASP A 286 -12.87 -3.04 0.87
N TYR A 287 -12.15 -3.52 -0.15
CA TYR A 287 -10.77 -3.14 -0.44
C TYR A 287 -9.79 -3.33 0.75
N SER A 288 -10.16 -4.15 1.75
CA SER A 288 -9.42 -4.33 3.01
C SER A 288 -9.01 -3.00 3.65
N THR A 289 -10.00 -2.12 3.83
CA THR A 289 -9.78 -0.71 4.10
C THR A 289 -9.63 -0.42 5.60
N PHE A 290 -8.47 0.11 6.00
CA PHE A 290 -8.19 0.67 7.32
C PHE A 290 -8.24 2.21 7.24
N SER A 291 -9.21 2.83 7.93
CA SER A 291 -9.45 4.30 7.87
C SER A 291 -9.30 4.97 9.23
N THR A 292 -8.84 6.22 9.25
CA THR A 292 -9.10 7.13 10.37
C THR A 292 -10.61 7.25 10.60
N ILE A 293 -11.04 7.22 11.87
CA ILE A 293 -12.41 7.57 12.24
C ILE A 293 -12.47 9.08 12.37
N ILE A 294 -13.15 9.75 11.42
CA ILE A 294 -13.45 11.17 11.53
C ILE A 294 -14.44 11.34 12.69
N THR A 295 -13.95 11.86 13.79
CA THR A 295 -14.78 12.33 14.90
C THR A 295 -15.18 13.75 14.58
N ASP A 296 -16.34 13.92 13.94
CA ASP A 296 -17.05 15.20 14.02
C ASP A 296 -17.34 15.44 15.50
N ASP A 297 -16.71 16.47 16.07
CA ASP A 297 -16.73 16.86 17.49
C ASP A 297 -18.12 17.37 17.97
N SER A 298 -19.16 17.06 17.18
CA SER A 298 -20.58 17.31 17.41
C SER A 298 -21.44 16.04 17.45
N SER A 299 -20.88 14.87 17.09
CA SER A 299 -21.65 13.63 16.81
C SER A 299 -21.72 12.64 17.99
N LEU A 300 -20.74 12.65 18.89
CA LEU A 300 -20.73 11.75 20.07
C LEU A 300 -21.60 12.24 21.23
N THR A 301 -22.16 13.45 21.16
CA THR A 301 -23.18 13.97 22.08
C THR A 301 -24.61 13.89 21.54
N SER A 302 -24.84 13.29 20.36
CA SER A 302 -26.17 13.24 19.71
C SER A 302 -26.76 11.84 19.49
N LEU A 303 -26.21 10.78 20.08
CA LEU A 303 -26.80 9.42 20.02
C LEU A 303 -28.07 9.26 20.90
N THR A 304 -28.59 10.36 21.43
CA THR A 304 -29.90 10.46 22.10
C THR A 304 -30.83 11.47 21.38
N SER A 305 -31.12 11.26 20.10
CA SER A 305 -32.40 11.55 19.40
C SER A 305 -32.20 11.53 17.87
N PRO A 306 -33.18 11.10 17.05
CA PRO A 306 -33.09 11.20 15.60
C PRO A 306 -33.46 12.61 15.08
N PRO A 307 -33.02 12.97 13.87
CA PRO A 307 -33.24 14.29 13.30
C PRO A 307 -34.70 14.48 12.85
N MET A 308 -35.37 15.51 13.38
CA MET A 308 -36.62 15.98 12.78
C MET A 308 -36.35 16.72 11.47
N MET A 309 -37.09 16.35 10.43
CA MET A 309 -37.26 17.16 9.22
C MET A 309 -37.82 18.54 9.62
N SER A 310 -37.01 19.59 9.49
CA SER A 310 -37.45 20.98 9.60
C SER A 310 -36.89 21.81 8.45
N THR A 311 -37.78 22.19 7.52
CA THR A 311 -37.46 23.08 6.42
C THR A 311 -37.24 24.50 6.93
N LYS A 312 -35.98 24.94 7.01
CA LYS A 312 -35.61 26.37 7.08
C LYS A 312 -34.19 26.61 6.60
N LYS A 313 -34.07 27.23 5.42
CA LYS A 313 -32.82 27.89 4.98
C LYS A 313 -32.42 28.93 6.05
N LYS A 314 -31.20 28.81 6.56
CA LYS A 314 -30.46 29.92 7.17
C LYS A 314 -29.01 29.82 6.73
N ASP A 315 -28.60 30.77 5.90
CA ASP A 315 -27.20 31.00 5.59
C ASP A 315 -26.44 31.32 6.89
N MET A 316 -25.34 30.61 7.13
CA MET A 316 -24.42 30.92 8.22
C MET A 316 -23.02 31.08 7.66
N THR A 317 -22.69 32.31 7.29
CA THR A 317 -21.37 32.70 6.79
C THR A 317 -20.35 32.72 7.93
N CYS A 318 -19.35 31.84 7.86
CA CYS A 318 -18.18 31.96 8.74
C CYS A 318 -17.19 32.97 8.15
N LYS A 319 -16.76 33.93 8.97
CA LYS A 319 -16.05 35.14 8.52
C LYS A 319 -14.57 34.87 8.29
N THR A 320 -14.11 34.91 7.04
CA THR A 320 -12.71 35.20 6.73
C THR A 320 -12.51 36.71 6.65
N GLY A 321 -11.62 37.24 7.51
CA GLY A 321 -11.30 38.67 7.52
C GLY A 321 -10.56 39.06 6.24
N ARG A 322 -11.21 39.85 5.38
CA ARG A 322 -10.67 40.30 4.08
C ARG A 322 -10.67 41.82 4.01
N ASN A 323 -9.56 42.45 4.41
CA ASN A 323 -9.33 43.85 4.07
C ASN A 323 -9.18 43.96 2.54
N ARG A 324 -9.97 44.86 1.94
CA ARG A 324 -9.91 45.19 0.51
C ARG A 324 -9.44 46.63 0.32
N THR A 325 -8.29 46.76 -0.31
CA THR A 325 -7.87 47.83 -1.23
C THR A 325 -6.93 47.09 -2.20
N GLY A 326 -7.03 47.15 -3.51
CA GLY A 326 -7.64 48.10 -4.43
C GLY A 326 -6.74 48.06 -5.68
N ASP A 327 -7.33 48.02 -6.86
CA ASP A 327 -6.67 47.96 -8.17
C ASP A 327 -5.88 46.70 -8.56
N GLY A 328 -5.78 46.49 -9.88
CA GLY A 328 -5.63 45.17 -10.48
C GLY A 328 -4.22 44.77 -10.86
N ALA A 329 -3.89 43.50 -10.60
CA ALA A 329 -2.78 42.79 -11.23
C ALA A 329 -3.07 41.27 -11.24
N SER A 330 -2.66 40.61 -12.33
CA SER A 330 -2.42 39.17 -12.52
C SER A 330 -3.43 38.12 -11.98
N ARG A 331 -3.81 37.18 -12.87
CA ARG A 331 -4.25 35.84 -12.45
C ARG A 331 -3.02 35.09 -11.89
N ASN A 332 -2.71 35.30 -10.60
CA ASN A 332 -1.73 34.46 -9.94
C ASN A 332 -2.36 33.11 -9.57
N ASP A 333 -1.70 32.05 -10.03
CA ASP A 333 -2.03 30.65 -9.80
C ASP A 333 -2.09 30.37 -8.30
N VAL A 334 -3.21 29.81 -7.81
CA VAL A 334 -3.30 29.31 -6.43
C VAL A 334 -2.94 27.83 -6.44
N CYS A 335 -1.72 27.55 -6.86
CA CYS A 335 -1.14 26.22 -6.72
C CYS A 335 -0.79 25.99 -5.24
N GLY A 336 -1.08 24.78 -4.74
CA GLY A 336 -0.70 24.39 -3.38
C GLY A 336 0.82 24.29 -3.21
N PRO A 337 1.32 24.06 -1.98
CA PRO A 337 2.74 23.77 -1.79
C PRO A 337 3.12 22.48 -2.52
N GLU A 338 4.24 22.51 -3.23
CA GLU A 338 4.82 21.37 -3.94
C GLU A 338 4.98 20.15 -3.01
N LEU A 339 4.54 18.99 -3.49
CA LEU A 339 4.72 17.71 -2.81
C LEU A 339 5.87 16.94 -3.48
N ALA A 340 6.90 16.62 -2.70
CA ALA A 340 8.05 15.85 -3.19
C ALA A 340 7.77 14.34 -3.20
N LEU A 341 7.94 13.72 -4.36
CA LEU A 341 7.84 12.27 -4.60
C LEU A 341 9.24 11.63 -4.62
N LEU A 342 9.36 10.46 -3.98
CA LEU A 342 10.45 9.49 -4.16
C LEU A 342 9.90 8.26 -4.89
N ASP A 343 10.50 7.91 -6.03
CA ASP A 343 10.15 6.71 -6.82
C ASP A 343 11.19 5.59 -6.63
N MET A 344 10.76 4.48 -6.02
CA MET A 344 11.60 3.33 -5.70
C MET A 344 11.37 2.20 -6.72
N TYR A 345 12.45 1.61 -7.24
CA TYR A 345 12.35 0.64 -8.34
C TYR A 345 11.68 1.29 -9.56
N SER A 346 12.10 2.52 -9.86
CA SER A 346 11.37 3.44 -10.76
C SER A 346 11.26 2.92 -12.20
N GLY A 347 12.15 2.02 -12.62
CA GLY A 347 12.39 1.74 -14.02
C GLY A 347 12.63 3.05 -14.78
N CYS A 348 12.03 3.16 -15.97
CA CYS A 348 12.03 4.39 -16.75
C CYS A 348 11.01 5.46 -16.28
N GLY A 349 10.34 5.28 -15.14
CA GLY A 349 9.46 6.29 -14.52
C GLY A 349 7.98 6.22 -14.88
N GLY A 350 7.47 5.08 -15.35
CA GLY A 350 6.07 4.99 -15.80
C GLY A 350 5.05 5.35 -14.70
N MET A 351 5.29 4.91 -13.46
CA MET A 351 4.40 5.18 -12.34
C MET A 351 4.53 6.63 -11.82
N SER A 352 5.75 7.10 -11.55
CA SER A 352 5.99 8.49 -11.10
C SER A 352 5.51 9.52 -12.12
N THR A 353 5.79 9.32 -13.41
CA THR A 353 5.28 10.19 -14.49
C THR A 353 3.75 10.23 -14.50
N GLY A 354 3.09 9.07 -14.42
CA GLY A 354 1.63 8.99 -14.38
C GLY A 354 1.02 9.67 -13.14
N LEU A 355 1.63 9.51 -11.96
CA LEU A 355 1.22 10.16 -10.73
C LEU A 355 1.35 11.68 -10.80
N CYS A 356 2.49 12.20 -11.25
CA CYS A 356 2.73 13.64 -11.37
C CYS A 356 1.78 14.29 -12.40
N LEU A 357 1.52 13.64 -13.53
CA LEU A 357 0.55 14.12 -14.51
C LEU A 357 -0.89 14.12 -13.97
N GLY A 358 -1.30 13.03 -13.31
CA GLY A 358 -2.66 12.89 -12.76
C GLY A 358 -2.95 13.87 -11.62
N THR A 359 -2.02 14.02 -10.67
CA THR A 359 -2.14 14.98 -9.56
C THR A 359 -2.15 16.42 -10.04
N LYS A 360 -1.32 16.76 -11.03
CA LYS A 360 -1.30 18.09 -11.66
C LYS A 360 -2.63 18.43 -12.34
N ALA A 361 -3.28 17.46 -12.99
CA ALA A 361 -4.64 17.63 -13.52
C ALA A 361 -5.70 17.86 -12.42
N CYS A 362 -5.44 17.40 -11.19
CA CYS A 362 -6.26 17.68 -10.01
C CYS A 362 -5.85 18.95 -9.23
N GLY A 363 -4.92 19.77 -9.75
CA GLY A 363 -4.44 20.99 -9.09
C GLY A 363 -3.47 20.76 -7.92
N VAL A 364 -2.87 19.57 -7.82
CA VAL A 364 -1.84 19.22 -6.84
C VAL A 364 -0.48 19.11 -7.54
N ASP A 365 0.49 19.93 -7.14
CA ASP A 365 1.83 19.90 -7.72
C ASP A 365 2.69 18.81 -7.05
N LEU A 366 2.61 17.59 -7.58
CA LEU A 366 3.50 16.49 -7.21
C LEU A 366 4.70 16.47 -8.16
N VAL A 367 5.90 16.48 -7.60
CA VAL A 367 7.16 16.49 -8.36
C VAL A 367 8.04 15.33 -7.92
N THR A 368 8.48 14.50 -8.89
CA THR A 368 9.52 13.49 -8.67
C THR A 368 10.83 14.19 -8.32
N ARG A 369 11.20 14.22 -7.04
CA ARG A 369 12.44 14.86 -6.59
C ARG A 369 13.59 13.87 -6.53
N TRP A 370 13.30 12.62 -6.21
CA TRP A 370 14.28 11.53 -6.16
C TRP A 370 13.73 10.28 -6.83
N ALA A 371 14.61 9.50 -7.44
CA ALA A 371 14.28 8.16 -7.91
C ALA A 371 15.49 7.22 -7.78
N ALA A 372 15.23 5.92 -7.62
CA ALA A 372 16.28 4.92 -7.52
C ALA A 372 15.93 3.63 -8.26
N ASP A 373 16.88 3.16 -9.06
CA ASP A 373 16.83 1.87 -9.73
C ASP A 373 18.24 1.28 -9.91
N ILE A 374 18.35 -0.04 -9.92
CA ILE A 374 19.63 -0.73 -10.12
C ILE A 374 20.00 -0.82 -11.61
N ASP A 375 19.03 -0.72 -12.52
CA ASP A 375 19.30 -0.71 -13.96
C ASP A 375 19.71 0.67 -14.48
N LYS A 376 20.90 0.73 -15.11
CA LYS A 376 21.49 1.97 -15.61
C LYS A 376 20.72 2.56 -16.79
N ALA A 377 20.21 1.73 -17.70
CA ALA A 377 19.48 2.20 -18.88
C ALA A 377 18.09 2.75 -18.50
N ALA A 378 17.46 2.17 -17.48
CA ALA A 378 16.26 2.68 -16.84
C ALA A 378 16.52 4.07 -16.20
N CYS A 379 17.60 4.21 -15.42
CA CYS A 379 18.02 5.49 -14.84
C CYS A 379 18.30 6.56 -15.91
N GLU A 380 19.03 6.22 -16.97
CA GLU A 380 19.32 7.13 -18.10
C GLU A 380 18.03 7.55 -18.83
N SER A 381 17.11 6.61 -19.06
CA SER A 381 15.80 6.88 -19.66
C SER A 381 14.97 7.83 -18.81
N LEU A 382 14.92 7.62 -17.49
CA LEU A 382 14.22 8.50 -16.56
C LEU A 382 14.87 9.90 -16.54
N LYS A 383 16.21 9.98 -16.55
CA LYS A 383 16.96 11.26 -16.52
C LYS A 383 16.76 12.10 -17.77
N LEU A 384 16.60 11.47 -18.93
CA LEU A 384 16.31 12.16 -20.19
C LEU A 384 14.93 12.84 -20.17
N ASN A 385 13.95 12.23 -19.50
CA ASN A 385 12.58 12.74 -19.43
C ASN A 385 12.36 13.71 -18.25
N HIS A 386 13.09 13.53 -17.15
CA HIS A 386 12.97 14.33 -15.91
C HIS A 386 14.35 14.81 -15.44
N PRO A 387 14.97 15.78 -16.13
CA PRO A 387 16.35 16.23 -15.88
C PRO A 387 16.56 16.87 -14.50
N GLU A 388 15.52 17.36 -13.84
CA GLU A 388 15.51 17.91 -12.49
C GLU A 388 15.55 16.84 -11.38
N THR A 389 15.15 15.60 -11.67
CA THR A 389 15.09 14.51 -10.69
C THR A 389 16.49 14.07 -10.27
N GLN A 390 16.71 13.88 -8.97
CA GLN A 390 17.92 13.24 -8.43
C GLN A 390 17.79 11.72 -8.56
N ILE A 391 18.38 11.17 -9.62
CA ILE A 391 18.27 9.75 -9.98
C ILE A 391 19.53 9.04 -9.53
N ARG A 392 19.37 7.94 -8.79
CA ARG A 392 20.47 7.17 -8.21
C ARG A 392 20.47 5.76 -8.79
N ASN A 393 21.59 5.38 -9.40
CA ASN A 393 21.78 4.05 -9.94
C ASN A 393 22.46 3.14 -8.90
N GLU A 394 21.67 2.64 -7.96
CA GLU A 394 22.13 1.83 -6.81
C GLU A 394 21.02 0.89 -6.31
N SER A 395 21.37 -0.05 -5.43
CA SER A 395 20.37 -0.96 -4.83
C SER A 395 19.49 -0.23 -3.81
N ALA A 396 18.27 -0.74 -3.56
CA ALA A 396 17.39 -0.17 -2.54
C ALA A 396 17.98 -0.35 -1.12
N GLU A 397 18.71 -1.43 -0.86
CA GLU A 397 19.47 -1.66 0.37
C GLU A 397 20.57 -0.61 0.58
N ASP A 398 21.36 -0.32 -0.45
CA ASP A 398 22.42 0.69 -0.38
C ASP A 398 21.84 2.10 -0.24
N LEU A 399 20.75 2.42 -0.94
CA LEU A 399 20.02 3.67 -0.73
C LEU A 399 19.53 3.79 0.72
N LEU A 400 18.91 2.75 1.29
CA LEU A 400 18.40 2.80 2.67
C LEU A 400 19.54 3.04 3.68
N ASP A 401 20.70 2.42 3.50
CA ASP A 401 21.85 2.65 4.38
C ASP A 401 22.48 4.04 4.13
N LEU A 402 22.54 4.49 2.88
CA LEU A 402 22.95 5.85 2.52
C LEU A 402 22.05 6.92 3.17
N LEU A 403 20.73 6.73 3.17
CA LEU A 403 19.77 7.66 3.77
C LEU A 403 19.95 7.77 5.29
N LYS A 404 20.26 6.67 5.98
CA LYS A 404 20.57 6.66 7.43
C LYS A 404 21.87 7.42 7.73
N GLU A 405 22.94 7.13 6.99
CA GLU A 405 24.22 7.83 7.15
C GLU A 405 24.11 9.32 6.78
N TRP A 406 23.38 9.64 5.71
CA TRP A 406 23.09 11.01 5.29
C TRP A 406 22.38 11.80 6.40
N ASP A 407 21.30 11.27 6.97
CA ASP A 407 20.60 11.90 8.09
C ASP A 407 21.50 12.06 9.34
N CYS A 408 22.34 11.06 9.65
CA CYS A 408 23.34 11.15 10.72
C CYS A 408 24.35 12.30 10.48
N MET A 409 24.90 12.42 9.27
CA MET A 409 25.80 13.52 8.89
C MET A 409 25.09 14.88 8.91
N CYS A 410 23.85 14.95 8.41
CA CYS A 410 23.05 16.17 8.43
C CYS A 410 22.77 16.66 9.86
N LYS A 411 22.45 15.74 10.79
CA LYS A 411 22.28 16.05 12.22
C LYS A 411 23.57 16.54 12.85
N ARG A 412 24.71 15.92 12.52
CA ARG A 412 26.04 16.30 13.01
C ARG A 412 26.46 17.70 12.56
N TYR A 413 26.34 18.01 11.27
CA TYR A 413 26.85 19.28 10.72
C TYR A 413 25.83 20.43 10.75
N GLY A 414 24.54 20.15 10.59
CA GLY A 414 23.48 21.16 10.61
C GLY A 414 23.27 21.81 11.99
N SER A 415 23.46 21.05 13.08
CA SER A 415 23.33 21.56 14.46
C SER A 415 24.31 22.70 14.80
N HIS A 416 25.34 22.93 13.98
CA HIS A 416 26.36 23.96 14.19
C HIS A 416 26.07 25.31 13.48
N GLU A 417 25.09 25.40 12.56
CA GLU A 417 24.84 26.63 11.77
C GLU A 417 24.61 27.86 12.67
N GLY A 418 23.74 27.74 13.67
CA GLY A 418 23.37 28.86 14.56
C GLY A 418 24.50 29.40 15.45
N LYS A 419 25.55 28.60 15.72
CA LYS A 419 26.70 28.98 16.58
C LYS A 419 27.90 29.52 15.79
N GLU A 420 27.91 29.36 14.47
CA GLU A 420 29.09 29.69 13.66
C GLU A 420 28.82 30.83 12.66
N LEU A 421 27.57 30.99 12.19
CA LEU A 421 27.16 32.20 11.48
C LEU A 421 27.38 33.45 12.36
N ARG A 422 27.07 33.35 13.66
CA ARG A 422 27.40 34.40 14.65
C ARG A 422 28.91 34.64 14.83
N ARG A 423 29.77 33.65 14.59
CA ARG A 423 31.24 33.84 14.70
C ARG A 423 31.85 34.43 13.42
N ARG A 424 31.34 34.09 12.23
CA ARG A 424 31.79 34.73 10.98
C ARG A 424 31.39 36.20 10.90
N ILE A 425 30.17 36.57 11.32
CA ILE A 425 29.70 37.98 11.33
C ILE A 425 30.52 38.88 12.29
N ILE A 426 31.18 38.30 13.30
CA ILE A 426 32.02 39.04 14.27
C ILE A 426 33.51 38.98 13.89
N GLY A 427 33.89 38.18 12.90
CA GLY A 427 35.29 37.78 12.65
C GLY A 427 35.94 38.32 11.36
N GLU A 428 35.28 39.20 10.61
CA GLU A 428 35.87 39.79 9.40
C GLU A 428 36.55 41.14 9.70
N THR A 429 37.80 41.07 10.16
CA THR A 429 38.78 42.16 10.01
C THR A 429 40.20 41.57 9.99
N ASP A 430 41.02 42.07 9.05
CA ASP A 430 42.47 41.86 8.86
C ASP A 430 43.05 40.48 8.41
N GLU A 431 43.30 40.44 7.09
CA GLU A 431 44.65 40.43 6.48
C GLU A 431 45.59 39.18 6.51
N GLN A 432 45.76 38.63 5.30
CA GLN A 432 47.02 38.38 4.58
C GLN A 432 48.07 37.31 5.01
N LYS A 433 48.26 36.39 4.04
CA LYS A 433 49.54 35.85 3.52
C LYS A 433 50.46 35.03 4.44
N ARG A 434 50.75 33.81 3.98
CA ARG A 434 52.06 33.54 3.32
C ARG A 434 52.03 32.28 2.44
N SER A 435 52.58 32.41 1.24
CA SER A 435 52.95 31.28 0.40
C SER A 435 54.15 30.55 0.99
N LYS A 436 54.07 29.22 1.06
CA LYS A 436 55.23 28.33 1.11
C LYS A 436 55.15 27.40 -0.09
N MET A 437 56.10 27.53 -1.00
CA MET A 437 56.44 26.44 -1.92
C MET A 437 57.28 25.44 -1.12
N ASP A 438 56.67 24.35 -0.70
CA ASP A 438 57.41 23.12 -0.40
C ASP A 438 57.54 22.29 -1.70
N HIS A 439 58.64 21.57 -1.83
CA HIS A 439 58.86 20.65 -2.94
C HIS A 439 57.88 19.48 -2.85
N LYS A 440 56.76 19.54 -3.58
CA LYS A 440 55.93 18.35 -3.84
C LYS A 440 56.74 17.35 -4.66
N SER A 441 56.84 16.11 -4.15
CA SER A 441 57.11 14.94 -5.00
C SER A 441 55.99 14.79 -6.05
N SER A 442 56.30 14.22 -7.21
CA SER A 442 55.39 14.21 -8.38
C SER A 442 54.05 13.51 -8.19
N ASP A 443 53.89 12.74 -7.11
CA ASP A 443 52.83 11.74 -6.96
C ASP A 443 51.79 12.11 -5.87
N GLU A 444 51.76 13.37 -5.41
CA GLU A 444 50.80 13.85 -4.39
C GLU A 444 49.49 14.39 -4.99
N TYR A 445 48.43 13.58 -4.91
CA TYR A 445 47.06 13.97 -5.27
C TYR A 445 46.37 14.81 -4.19
N GLU A 446 45.66 15.87 -4.60
CA GLU A 446 44.99 16.81 -3.71
C GLU A 446 43.48 16.91 -4.01
N VAL A 447 42.65 16.88 -2.95
CA VAL A 447 41.18 16.92 -3.05
C VAL A 447 40.70 18.36 -3.29
N GLU A 448 40.20 18.64 -4.50
CA GLU A 448 39.58 19.93 -4.83
C GLU A 448 38.23 20.05 -4.10
N LYS A 449 37.34 19.09 -4.33
CA LYS A 449 35.97 19.03 -3.78
C LYS A 449 35.41 17.61 -3.84
N LEU A 450 34.33 17.39 -3.08
CA LEU A 450 33.49 16.20 -3.21
C LEU A 450 32.32 16.55 -4.15
N VAL A 451 31.93 15.63 -5.03
CA VAL A 451 30.93 15.86 -6.08
C VAL A 451 29.69 14.95 -5.96
N ASP A 452 29.81 13.80 -5.33
CA ASP A 452 28.71 12.86 -5.08
C ASP A 452 29.00 12.01 -3.82
N ILE A 453 28.01 11.25 -3.37
CA ILE A 453 28.07 10.34 -2.23
C ILE A 453 27.28 9.06 -2.56
N CYS A 454 27.73 7.91 -2.08
CA CYS A 454 26.95 6.67 -2.13
C CYS A 454 27.27 5.79 -0.92
N TYR A 455 26.43 4.79 -0.70
CA TYR A 455 26.76 3.64 0.13
C TYR A 455 26.94 2.43 -0.79
N GLY A 456 27.77 1.47 -0.38
CA GLY A 456 27.95 0.22 -1.12
C GLY A 456 29.39 0.01 -1.59
N ASP A 457 29.55 -0.67 -2.73
CA ASP A 457 30.85 -0.89 -3.34
C ASP A 457 30.90 -0.58 -4.85
N PRO A 458 30.79 0.71 -5.23
CA PRO A 458 30.85 1.15 -6.64
C PRO A 458 32.21 0.91 -7.32
N THR A 459 33.18 0.37 -6.58
CA THR A 459 34.55 0.08 -7.00
C THR A 459 34.85 -1.41 -7.07
N GLU A 460 33.88 -2.28 -6.75
CA GLU A 460 33.99 -3.75 -6.79
C GLU A 460 35.20 -4.31 -6.00
N THR A 461 35.56 -3.64 -4.89
CA THR A 461 36.74 -3.96 -4.05
C THR A 461 36.49 -5.00 -2.96
N GLY A 462 35.25 -5.49 -2.83
CA GLY A 462 34.77 -6.28 -1.70
C GLY A 462 34.48 -5.46 -0.42
N LYS A 463 34.55 -4.13 -0.47
CA LYS A 463 34.43 -3.24 0.69
C LYS A 463 33.16 -2.37 0.61
N ARG A 464 32.05 -2.91 1.11
CA ARG A 464 30.78 -2.18 1.28
C ARG A 464 30.93 -1.11 2.36
N GLY A 465 30.55 0.14 2.07
CA GLY A 465 30.56 1.23 3.05
C GLY A 465 30.21 2.59 2.43
N LEU A 466 30.28 3.66 3.23
CA LEU A 466 30.03 5.02 2.77
C LEU A 466 31.23 5.57 1.97
N LYS A 467 30.99 5.96 0.72
CA LYS A 467 32.01 6.53 -0.19
C LYS A 467 31.59 7.90 -0.71
N PHE A 468 32.57 8.76 -0.99
CA PHE A 468 32.37 10.04 -1.66
C PHE A 468 33.08 10.02 -3.01
N LYS A 469 32.47 10.67 -4.01
CA LYS A 469 33.12 10.89 -5.29
C LYS A 469 33.97 12.16 -5.21
N VAL A 470 35.24 12.05 -5.54
CA VAL A 470 36.27 13.07 -5.33
C VAL A 470 36.67 13.69 -6.67
N ARG A 471 36.68 15.03 -6.72
CA ARG A 471 37.38 15.80 -7.76
C ARG A 471 38.79 16.11 -7.29
N TRP A 472 39.77 15.75 -8.10
CA TRP A 472 41.19 16.02 -7.86
C TRP A 472 41.61 17.37 -8.45
N VAL A 473 42.48 18.10 -7.76
CA VAL A 473 42.97 19.42 -8.20
C VAL A 473 43.70 19.31 -9.55
N GLY A 474 43.20 20.02 -10.56
CA GLY A 474 43.78 20.04 -11.91
C GLY A 474 43.22 18.97 -12.86
N TYR A 475 42.28 18.14 -12.41
CA TYR A 475 41.69 17.04 -13.18
C TYR A 475 40.24 17.29 -13.61
N GLY A 476 39.78 16.54 -14.62
CA GLY A 476 38.44 16.66 -15.19
C GLY A 476 37.41 15.75 -14.51
N PRO A 477 36.11 15.87 -14.86
CA PRO A 477 35.06 14.98 -14.36
C PRO A 477 35.23 13.50 -14.76
N SER A 478 36.04 13.22 -15.78
CA SER A 478 36.45 11.86 -16.20
C SER A 478 37.31 11.15 -15.16
N ASP A 479 38.01 11.93 -14.34
CA ASP A 479 39.04 11.44 -13.42
C ASP A 479 38.51 11.36 -11.97
N ASP A 480 37.21 11.57 -11.78
CA ASP A 480 36.54 11.59 -10.48
C ASP A 480 36.43 10.17 -9.89
N THR A 481 37.16 9.87 -8.81
CA THR A 481 37.20 8.54 -8.17
C THR A 481 36.29 8.43 -6.94
N TRP A 482 35.89 7.21 -6.58
CA TRP A 482 35.11 6.91 -5.38
C TRP A 482 36.04 6.54 -4.22
N GLU A 483 36.15 7.43 -3.23
CA GLU A 483 37.00 7.23 -2.04
C GLU A 483 36.15 6.89 -0.80
N PRO A 484 36.55 5.91 0.03
CA PRO A 484 35.87 5.61 1.28
C PRO A 484 36.07 6.74 2.30
N ILE A 485 35.09 6.97 3.17
CA ILE A 485 35.13 8.04 4.17
C ILE A 485 36.37 7.97 5.09
N GLU A 486 36.92 6.78 5.33
CA GLU A 486 38.15 6.58 6.10
C GLU A 486 39.40 7.16 5.42
N SER A 487 39.47 7.16 4.08
CA SER A 487 40.56 7.80 3.34
C SER A 487 40.50 9.33 3.44
N LEU A 488 39.28 9.88 3.53
CA LEU A 488 39.00 11.32 3.58
C LEU A 488 39.09 11.93 4.99
N ARG A 489 39.70 11.22 5.96
CA ARG A 489 39.87 11.70 7.35
C ARG A 489 40.47 13.09 7.46
N LYS A 490 41.45 13.44 6.61
CA LYS A 490 42.10 14.77 6.57
C LYS A 490 41.24 15.87 5.93
N CYS A 491 40.11 15.53 5.31
CA CYS A 491 39.28 16.43 4.49
C CYS A 491 37.92 16.77 5.15
N GLN A 492 37.85 16.81 6.49
CA GLN A 492 36.58 17.02 7.21
C GLN A 492 35.83 18.30 6.78
N ASP A 493 36.55 19.39 6.51
CA ASP A 493 35.92 20.64 6.04
C ASP A 493 35.28 20.47 4.65
N ARG A 494 35.88 19.66 3.76
CA ARG A 494 35.29 19.33 2.45
C ARG A 494 34.04 18.46 2.58
N ILE A 495 34.06 17.48 3.50
CA ILE A 495 32.89 16.66 3.84
C ILE A 495 31.77 17.54 4.40
N ARG A 496 32.10 18.43 5.33
CA ARG A 496 31.15 19.38 5.93
C ARG A 496 30.53 20.32 4.90
N ASP A 497 31.36 20.93 4.04
CA ASP A 497 30.92 21.80 2.95
C ASP A 497 30.00 21.05 1.98
N PHE A 498 30.34 19.81 1.62
CA PHE A 498 29.51 18.96 0.75
C PHE A 498 28.16 18.66 1.41
N VAL A 499 28.14 18.23 2.67
CA VAL A 499 26.89 17.93 3.39
C VAL A 499 26.01 19.17 3.51
N LEU A 500 26.56 20.33 3.90
CA LEU A 500 25.77 21.57 4.02
C LEU A 500 25.20 22.04 2.66
N LYS A 501 25.99 21.95 1.58
CA LYS A 501 25.51 22.24 0.21
C LYS A 501 24.45 21.25 -0.24
N GLY A 502 24.66 19.96 0.00
CA GLY A 502 23.73 18.88 -0.35
C GLY A 502 22.42 18.94 0.43
N MET A 503 22.45 19.34 1.71
CA MET A 503 21.27 19.64 2.53
C MET A 503 20.44 20.78 1.91
N LYS A 504 21.10 21.89 1.55
CA LYS A 504 20.43 23.05 0.93
C LYS A 504 19.86 22.72 -0.45
N ALA A 505 20.56 21.90 -1.24
CA ALA A 505 20.13 21.45 -2.56
C ALA A 505 19.21 20.22 -2.54
N LYS A 506 18.94 19.65 -1.35
CA LYS A 506 18.16 18.42 -1.14
C LYS A 506 18.58 17.23 -2.03
N ILE A 507 19.90 17.00 -2.17
CA ILE A 507 20.43 15.91 -3.04
C ILE A 507 19.97 14.50 -2.61
N LEU A 508 19.68 14.33 -1.32
CA LEU A 508 19.14 13.11 -0.72
C LEU A 508 18.04 13.52 0.29
N PRO A 509 16.91 12.79 0.34
CA PRO A 509 15.85 13.08 1.29
C PRO A 509 16.25 12.71 2.72
N ARG A 510 15.57 13.31 3.68
CA ARG A 510 15.60 12.94 5.11
C ARG A 510 14.16 12.71 5.59
N PRO A 511 13.96 12.14 6.80
CA PRO A 511 12.62 12.03 7.37
C PRO A 511 11.90 13.38 7.40
N GLY A 512 10.71 13.46 6.79
CA GLY A 512 9.93 14.69 6.60
C GLY A 512 10.22 15.51 5.34
N ASP A 513 11.26 15.19 4.55
CA ASP A 513 11.49 15.84 3.24
C ASP A 513 10.65 15.22 2.10
N VAL A 514 10.14 13.99 2.27
CA VAL A 514 9.35 13.25 1.28
C VAL A 514 7.86 13.30 1.61
N ALA A 515 7.03 13.75 0.68
CA ALA A 515 5.58 13.74 0.82
C ALA A 515 4.97 12.41 0.36
N VAL A 516 5.45 11.85 -0.74
CA VAL A 516 4.93 10.60 -1.33
C VAL A 516 6.07 9.64 -1.63
N ILE A 517 5.87 8.35 -1.35
CA ILE A 517 6.72 7.28 -1.89
C ILE A 517 5.87 6.43 -2.84
N CYS A 518 6.32 6.21 -4.06
CA CYS A 518 5.82 5.13 -4.90
C CYS A 518 6.89 4.07 -5.14
N GLY A 519 6.48 2.83 -5.44
CA GLY A 519 7.42 1.82 -5.91
C GLY A 519 6.81 0.47 -6.24
N GLY A 520 7.51 -0.28 -7.10
CA GLY A 520 7.14 -1.63 -7.52
C GLY A 520 8.17 -2.66 -7.07
N PRO A 521 8.26 -2.99 -5.76
CA PRO A 521 9.28 -3.90 -5.25
C PRO A 521 9.20 -5.28 -5.93
N PRO A 522 10.29 -5.75 -6.58
CA PRO A 522 10.23 -6.99 -7.35
C PRO A 522 10.18 -8.21 -6.44
N CYS A 523 9.09 -8.99 -6.57
CA CYS A 523 8.90 -10.26 -5.88
C CYS A 523 9.13 -11.42 -6.87
N GLN A 524 10.38 -11.87 -7.01
CA GLN A 524 10.72 -12.92 -8.01
C GLN A 524 10.45 -14.34 -7.49
N GLY A 525 10.29 -14.52 -6.17
CA GLY A 525 9.98 -15.82 -5.55
C GLY A 525 8.56 -16.32 -5.84
N ILE A 526 7.62 -15.44 -6.20
CA ILE A 526 6.18 -15.77 -6.22
C ILE A 526 5.61 -16.17 -7.58
N SER A 527 6.38 -16.04 -8.68
CA SER A 527 5.87 -16.19 -10.05
C SER A 527 6.49 -17.37 -10.81
N GLY A 528 5.80 -17.81 -11.87
CA GLY A 528 6.29 -18.82 -12.81
C GLY A 528 6.67 -20.16 -12.15
N TYR A 529 7.91 -20.60 -12.34
CA TYR A 529 8.43 -21.86 -11.79
C TYR A 529 8.69 -21.81 -10.27
N ASN A 530 8.78 -20.62 -9.68
CA ASN A 530 9.08 -20.47 -8.25
C ASN A 530 7.84 -20.61 -7.34
N ARG A 531 6.62 -20.58 -7.92
CA ARG A 531 5.32 -20.52 -7.22
C ARG A 531 5.00 -21.65 -6.21
N PHE A 532 5.88 -22.65 -6.05
CA PHE A 532 5.77 -23.75 -5.09
C PHE A 532 7.04 -23.95 -4.23
N ARG A 533 8.00 -23.02 -4.28
CA ARG A 533 9.21 -23.03 -3.45
C ARG A 533 9.03 -22.11 -2.24
N ASN A 534 9.61 -22.50 -1.10
CA ASN A 534 9.64 -21.71 0.14
C ASN A 534 8.27 -21.22 0.63
N VAL A 535 7.21 -22.01 0.39
CA VAL A 535 5.81 -21.66 0.74
C VAL A 535 5.62 -21.44 2.25
N ASP A 536 6.35 -22.19 3.07
CA ASP A 536 6.26 -22.11 4.54
C ASP A 536 6.94 -20.87 5.14
N SER A 537 7.89 -20.25 4.42
CA SER A 537 8.56 -19.01 4.88
C SER A 537 8.95 -18.10 3.71
N PRO A 538 7.98 -17.49 3.00
CA PRO A 538 8.25 -16.72 1.78
C PRO A 538 9.10 -15.46 1.95
N LEU A 539 9.17 -14.90 3.16
CA LEU A 539 9.98 -13.71 3.47
C LEU A 539 11.46 -14.06 3.73
N ASP A 540 11.76 -15.32 4.05
CA ASP A 540 13.14 -15.82 4.17
C ASP A 540 13.77 -16.08 2.78
N ASP A 541 12.95 -16.07 1.72
CA ASP A 541 13.44 -16.08 0.34
C ASP A 541 14.02 -14.71 -0.02
N GLU A 542 15.34 -14.66 -0.24
CA GLU A 542 16.07 -13.45 -0.62
C GLU A 542 15.44 -12.71 -1.81
N ARG A 543 14.74 -13.42 -2.70
CA ARG A 543 14.08 -12.89 -3.90
C ARG A 543 12.77 -12.15 -3.62
N ASN A 544 12.31 -12.14 -2.37
CA ASN A 544 11.18 -11.36 -1.88
C ASN A 544 11.63 -10.25 -0.91
N ARG A 545 12.91 -10.20 -0.51
CA ARG A 545 13.49 -9.22 0.44
C ARG A 545 13.19 -7.77 0.10
N GLN A 546 13.04 -7.44 -1.18
CA GLN A 546 12.77 -6.07 -1.65
C GLN A 546 11.47 -5.47 -1.09
N ILE A 547 10.46 -6.29 -0.76
CA ILE A 547 9.24 -5.79 -0.08
C ILE A 547 9.51 -5.37 1.37
N VAL A 548 10.51 -5.99 2.02
CA VAL A 548 10.96 -5.63 3.37
C VAL A 548 11.69 -4.29 3.32
N ILE A 549 12.65 -4.15 2.40
CA ILE A 549 13.45 -2.92 2.22
C ILE A 549 12.57 -1.74 1.83
N PHE A 550 11.59 -1.91 0.94
CA PHE A 550 10.61 -0.87 0.61
C PHE A 550 9.84 -0.40 1.85
N MET A 551 9.35 -1.33 2.68
CA MET A 551 8.65 -1.01 3.93
C MET A 551 9.55 -0.38 4.99
N ASP A 552 10.85 -0.72 5.01
CA ASP A 552 11.83 -0.12 5.92
C ASP A 552 12.22 1.31 5.49
N ILE A 553 12.25 1.60 4.18
CA ILE A 553 12.39 2.98 3.65
C ILE A 553 11.16 3.83 4.01
N ILE A 554 9.95 3.26 3.92
CA ILE A 554 8.71 3.93 4.37
C ILE A 554 8.77 4.20 5.88
N ASP A 555 9.19 3.23 6.69
CA ASP A 555 9.32 3.39 8.15
C ASP A 555 10.35 4.46 8.53
N PHE A 556 11.46 4.54 7.79
CA PHE A 556 12.50 5.55 8.02
C PHE A 556 12.07 6.96 7.60
N LEU A 557 11.55 7.13 6.37
CA LEU A 557 11.22 8.45 5.82
C LEU A 557 9.88 9.02 6.29
N ARG A 558 8.94 8.13 6.69
CA ARG A 558 7.55 8.43 7.09
C ARG A 558 6.85 9.43 6.13
N PRO A 559 6.67 9.09 4.84
CA PRO A 559 5.96 9.95 3.89
C PRO A 559 4.49 10.15 4.29
N LYS A 560 3.84 11.20 3.76
CA LYS A 560 2.40 11.42 3.94
C LYS A 560 1.57 10.34 3.25
N PHE A 561 1.96 9.96 2.04
CA PHE A 561 1.30 8.93 1.22
C PHE A 561 2.29 7.88 0.71
N VAL A 562 1.78 6.67 0.51
CA VAL A 562 2.49 5.52 -0.06
C VAL A 562 1.65 4.92 -1.17
N LEU A 563 2.26 4.59 -2.31
CA LEU A 563 1.67 3.74 -3.34
C LEU A 563 2.62 2.59 -3.71
N MET A 564 2.24 1.37 -3.38
CA MET A 564 2.96 0.16 -3.81
C MET A 564 2.21 -0.49 -4.98
N GLU A 565 2.89 -0.72 -6.10
CA GLU A 565 2.41 -1.57 -7.21
C GLU A 565 2.92 -3.00 -7.04
N ASN A 566 2.12 -3.99 -7.45
CA ASN A 566 2.64 -5.32 -7.73
C ASN A 566 1.76 -6.17 -8.66
N VAL A 567 2.26 -7.35 -9.02
CA VAL A 567 1.48 -8.39 -9.74
C VAL A 567 0.40 -9.01 -8.85
N ILE A 568 -0.70 -9.51 -9.45
CA ILE A 568 -1.80 -10.17 -8.70
C ILE A 568 -1.30 -11.35 -7.85
N ASP A 569 -0.26 -12.05 -8.31
CA ASP A 569 0.24 -13.23 -7.61
C ASP A 569 0.69 -12.94 -6.18
N ILE A 570 0.95 -11.67 -5.81
CA ILE A 570 1.20 -11.24 -4.43
C ILE A 570 0.04 -11.55 -3.46
N LEU A 571 -1.18 -11.68 -4.00
CA LEU A 571 -2.42 -12.02 -3.28
C LEU A 571 -2.79 -13.51 -3.36
N ARG A 572 -2.10 -14.29 -4.21
CA ARG A 572 -2.44 -15.70 -4.49
C ARG A 572 -1.38 -16.67 -3.99
N PHE A 573 -0.10 -16.33 -4.18
CA PHE A 573 1.02 -17.16 -3.77
C PHE A 573 1.09 -17.27 -2.24
N ALA A 574 1.28 -18.49 -1.73
CA ALA A 574 1.36 -18.80 -0.30
C ALA A 574 0.27 -18.09 0.52
N ASP A 575 -1.00 -18.31 0.12
CA ASP A 575 -2.20 -17.68 0.70
C ASP A 575 -2.09 -16.13 0.77
N GLY A 576 -1.45 -15.50 -0.20
CA GLY A 576 -1.31 -14.04 -0.30
C GLY A 576 -0.40 -13.42 0.77
N CYS A 577 0.50 -14.20 1.37
CA CYS A 577 1.40 -13.76 2.46
C CYS A 577 2.08 -12.40 2.23
N LEU A 578 2.61 -12.13 1.03
CA LEU A 578 3.33 -10.88 0.76
C LEU A 578 2.39 -9.66 0.72
N GLY A 579 1.15 -9.84 0.23
CA GLY A 579 0.12 -8.81 0.28
C GLY A 579 -0.35 -8.53 1.71
N ARG A 580 -0.50 -9.59 2.52
CA ARG A 580 -0.82 -9.48 3.95
C ARG A 580 0.30 -8.82 4.74
N TYR A 581 1.55 -9.21 4.51
CA TYR A 581 2.73 -8.58 5.07
C TYR A 581 2.78 -7.08 4.76
N ALA A 582 2.57 -6.69 3.49
CA ALA A 582 2.60 -5.29 3.09
C ALA A 582 1.49 -4.45 3.77
N MET A 583 0.26 -4.97 3.82
CA MET A 583 -0.84 -4.37 4.57
C MET A 583 -0.52 -4.28 6.07
N SER A 584 -0.01 -5.37 6.65
CA SER A 584 0.37 -5.50 8.06
C SER A 584 1.43 -4.46 8.47
N ARG A 585 2.47 -4.27 7.64
CA ARG A 585 3.51 -3.25 7.87
C ARG A 585 2.92 -1.84 7.88
N LEU A 586 2.08 -1.47 6.91
CA LEU A 586 1.44 -0.14 6.89
C LEU A 586 0.55 0.09 8.12
N VAL A 587 -0.32 -0.87 8.44
CA VAL A 587 -1.23 -0.77 9.60
C VAL A 587 -0.45 -0.73 10.91
N ARG A 588 0.65 -1.48 11.04
CA ARG A 588 1.56 -1.45 12.21
C ARG A 588 2.33 -0.13 12.32
N MET A 589 2.64 0.53 11.21
CA MET A 589 3.19 1.89 11.19
C MET A 589 2.13 2.99 11.42
N HIS A 590 0.90 2.62 11.78
CA HIS A 590 -0.26 3.51 11.95
C HIS A 590 -0.62 4.30 10.69
N TYR A 591 -0.44 3.73 9.50
CA TYR A 591 -1.02 4.29 8.27
C TYR A 591 -2.48 3.82 8.11
N GLN A 592 -3.33 4.72 7.61
CA GLN A 592 -4.55 4.33 6.89
C GLN A 592 -4.10 3.53 5.66
N ALA A 593 -4.80 2.46 5.30
CA ALA A 593 -4.40 1.60 4.20
C ALA A 593 -5.61 1.04 3.43
N ARG A 594 -5.45 0.81 2.13
CA ARG A 594 -6.43 0.07 1.29
C ARG A 594 -5.72 -0.65 0.16
N LEU A 595 -6.29 -1.74 -0.31
CA LEU A 595 -5.76 -2.54 -1.41
C LEU A 595 -6.81 -2.73 -2.50
N GLY A 596 -6.43 -2.46 -3.75
CA GLY A 596 -7.30 -2.64 -4.92
C GLY A 596 -6.59 -3.36 -6.06
N ILE A 597 -7.38 -3.91 -6.98
CA ILE A 597 -6.90 -4.47 -8.25
C ILE A 597 -7.46 -3.59 -9.37
N MET A 598 -6.60 -3.17 -10.31
CA MET A 598 -6.99 -2.32 -11.44
C MET A 598 -6.55 -2.98 -12.75
N ALA A 599 -7.40 -2.93 -13.77
CA ALA A 599 -7.11 -3.41 -15.12
C ALA A 599 -6.72 -2.23 -16.00
N ALA A 600 -5.50 -2.21 -16.54
CA ALA A 600 -5.01 -1.12 -17.39
C ALA A 600 -5.92 -0.83 -18.60
N GLY A 601 -6.59 -1.86 -19.14
CA GLY A 601 -7.53 -1.71 -20.25
C GLY A 601 -8.77 -0.86 -19.94
N CYS A 602 -9.20 -0.80 -18.67
CA CYS A 602 -10.28 0.09 -18.24
C CYS A 602 -9.88 1.58 -18.26
N TYR A 603 -8.60 1.89 -18.47
CA TYR A 603 -8.03 3.24 -18.51
C TYR A 603 -7.51 3.60 -19.93
N GLY A 604 -8.12 3.03 -20.97
CA GLY A 604 -7.89 3.44 -22.36
C GLY A 604 -6.72 2.77 -23.09
N LEU A 605 -6.11 1.72 -22.53
CA LEU A 605 -5.03 0.98 -23.18
C LEU A 605 -5.53 -0.32 -23.85
N PRO A 606 -5.06 -0.68 -25.06
CA PRO A 606 -5.41 -1.94 -25.72
C PRO A 606 -4.64 -3.15 -25.12
N GLN A 607 -4.63 -3.27 -23.79
CA GLN A 607 -3.92 -4.31 -23.04
C GLN A 607 -4.70 -4.74 -21.79
N PHE A 608 -4.92 -6.05 -21.64
CA PHE A 608 -5.42 -6.63 -20.40
C PHE A 608 -4.27 -6.87 -19.40
N ARG A 609 -3.86 -5.81 -18.68
CA ARG A 609 -2.85 -5.88 -17.62
C ARG A 609 -3.48 -5.55 -16.28
N LEU A 610 -3.73 -6.58 -15.47
CA LEU A 610 -4.18 -6.43 -14.08
C LEU A 610 -2.99 -6.21 -13.14
N ARG A 611 -3.15 -5.28 -12.19
CA ARG A 611 -2.16 -4.95 -11.15
C ARG A 611 -2.82 -4.64 -9.81
N VAL A 612 -2.08 -4.93 -8.74
CA VAL A 612 -2.45 -4.65 -7.36
C VAL A 612 -1.85 -3.31 -6.98
N PHE A 613 -2.65 -2.46 -6.34
CA PHE A 613 -2.25 -1.18 -5.81
C PHE A 613 -2.60 -1.14 -4.32
N LEU A 614 -1.57 -1.03 -3.48
CA LEU A 614 -1.70 -0.84 -2.04
C LEU A 614 -1.39 0.63 -1.73
N TRP A 615 -2.40 1.34 -1.25
CA TRP A 615 -2.25 2.71 -0.76
C TRP A 615 -2.00 2.73 0.74
N GLY A 616 -1.13 3.64 1.17
CA GLY A 616 -1.01 4.08 2.55
C GLY A 616 -1.17 5.60 2.67
N ALA A 617 -1.78 6.09 3.74
CA ALA A 617 -1.81 7.51 4.09
C ALA A 617 -1.63 7.71 5.60
N GLN A 618 -0.96 8.79 6.02
CA GLN A 618 -0.90 9.12 7.45
C GLN A 618 -2.31 9.43 7.99
N PRO A 619 -2.59 9.22 9.30
CA PRO A 619 -3.94 9.37 9.85
C PRO A 619 -4.52 10.77 9.81
N CYS A 620 -3.67 11.80 9.76
CA CYS A 620 -4.05 13.21 9.69
C CYS A 620 -4.24 13.73 8.26
N GLU A 621 -3.82 12.97 7.25
CA GLU A 621 -4.15 13.31 5.87
C GLU A 621 -5.61 12.98 5.59
N ALA A 622 -6.26 13.81 4.77
CA ALA A 622 -7.65 13.61 4.38
C ALA A 622 -7.85 12.18 3.87
N SER A 623 -8.83 11.48 4.43
CA SER A 623 -8.95 10.04 4.24
C SER A 623 -9.04 9.72 2.74
N ILE A 624 -8.12 8.89 2.25
CA ILE A 624 -8.02 8.37 0.86
C ILE A 624 -9.21 7.47 0.45
N LEU A 625 -10.31 7.59 1.19
CA LEU A 625 -11.37 6.62 1.44
C LEU A 625 -12.75 7.29 1.48
N ASN A 626 -12.89 8.51 0.94
CA ASN A 626 -14.20 9.06 0.64
C ASN A 626 -14.64 8.56 -0.75
N PRO A 627 -15.57 7.58 -0.87
CA PRO A 627 -15.98 7.02 -2.16
C PRO A 627 -16.75 8.02 -3.04
N TYR A 628 -17.12 9.19 -2.50
CA TYR A 628 -17.90 10.21 -3.21
C TYR A 628 -17.07 11.15 -4.10
N VAL A 629 -15.75 11.02 -4.16
CA VAL A 629 -14.92 11.80 -5.11
C VAL A 629 -14.78 11.04 -6.42
N GLY A 630 -15.81 11.17 -7.28
CA GLY A 630 -15.72 10.76 -8.68
C GLY A 630 -16.48 9.50 -9.06
N THR A 631 -17.81 9.51 -8.94
CA THR A 631 -18.63 8.83 -9.95
C THR A 631 -18.41 9.54 -11.28
N PHE A 632 -17.44 9.08 -12.07
CA PHE A 632 -17.41 9.42 -13.50
C PHE A 632 -18.63 8.78 -14.14
N ASP A 633 -19.53 9.63 -14.61
CA ASP A 633 -20.66 9.21 -15.43
C ASP A 633 -20.11 8.56 -16.71
N MET A 634 -20.26 7.25 -16.82
CA MET A 634 -19.87 6.49 -18.01
C MET A 634 -21.06 6.33 -18.97
N SER A 635 -21.84 7.39 -19.14
CA SER A 635 -22.76 7.51 -20.28
C SER A 635 -21.96 7.75 -21.57
N TRP A 636 -21.74 6.68 -22.34
CA TRP A 636 -21.37 6.70 -23.76
C TRP A 636 -22.28 5.76 -24.54
#